data_AF-A0A962ANW7-F1
#
_entry.id   AF-A0A962ANW7-F1
#
_cell.length_a   1.000
_cell.length_b   1.000
_cell.length_c   1.000
_cell.angle_alpha   90.00
_cell.angle_beta   90.00
_cell.angle_gamma   90.00
#
_symmetry.space_group_name_H-M   'P 1'
#
loop_
_entity.id
_entity.type
_entity.pdbx_description
1 polymer ?
#
loop_
_entity_poly.entity_id
_entity_poly.type
_entity_poly.pdbx_seq_one_letter_code
_entity_poly.pdbx_strand_id
1 'polypeptide(L)'
;GLVQTFQPDHPVIRALISGDQEKFYAEEIFARENAHLPPFSRLAAIVVSGTDRAAAEAHARALVRAAWELPTDSRFRVAPAGGLPEADEIIVLGPAEAPIAMVRGRHRFRLLVRAPRSADVQAFLRAMLAAGPKERGNVRAQVDVDPMSFL
;
A
#
# COMPACT_ATOMS: atom_id res chain seq x y z
N GLY A 1 30.13 -16.43 -1.67
CA GLY A 1 28.98 -17.21 -1.18
C GLY A 1 28.24 -17.81 -2.37
N LEU A 2 27.41 -18.82 -2.15
CA LEU A 2 26.54 -19.40 -3.20
C LEU A 2 25.19 -18.65 -3.20
N VAL A 3 24.75 -18.17 -4.35
CA VAL A 3 23.41 -17.57 -4.54
C VAL A 3 22.54 -18.56 -5.29
N GLN A 4 21.38 -18.93 -4.72
CA GLN A 4 20.40 -19.81 -5.36
C GLN A 4 19.16 -19.00 -5.74
N THR A 5 18.79 -19.02 -7.01
CA THR A 5 17.62 -18.31 -7.54
C THR A 5 17.04 -19.03 -8.75
N PHE A 6 15.74 -18.89 -8.96
CA PHE A 6 15.05 -19.34 -10.18
C PHE A 6 15.26 -18.38 -11.36
N GLN A 7 15.80 -17.18 -11.12
CA GLN A 7 16.01 -16.15 -12.14
C GLN A 7 17.48 -15.68 -12.17
N PRO A 8 18.41 -16.56 -12.61
CA PRO A 8 19.84 -16.23 -12.61
C PRO A 8 20.21 -15.09 -13.56
N ASP A 9 19.39 -14.86 -14.59
CA ASP A 9 19.63 -13.84 -15.62
C ASP A 9 18.95 -12.49 -15.31
N HIS A 10 18.23 -12.36 -14.19
CA HIS A 10 17.60 -11.10 -13.82
C HIS A 10 18.68 -10.01 -13.63
N PRO A 11 18.53 -8.79 -14.20
CA PRO A 11 19.57 -7.75 -14.16
C PRO A 11 20.12 -7.45 -12.76
N VAL A 12 19.23 -7.29 -11.77
CA VAL A 12 19.63 -7.07 -10.36
C VAL A 12 20.44 -8.23 -9.75
N ILE A 13 20.14 -9.48 -10.12
CA ILE A 13 20.86 -10.68 -9.65
C ILE A 13 22.25 -10.72 -10.28
N ARG A 14 22.35 -10.44 -11.58
CA ARG A 14 23.64 -10.38 -12.29
C ARG A 14 24.54 -9.28 -11.71
N ALA A 15 23.98 -8.12 -11.39
CA ALA A 15 24.69 -7.02 -10.74
C ALA A 15 25.15 -7.37 -9.32
N LEU A 16 24.31 -8.08 -8.54
CA LEU A 16 24.67 -8.55 -7.21
C LEU A 16 25.85 -9.55 -7.26
N ILE A 17 25.81 -10.51 -8.21
CA ILE A 17 26.87 -11.52 -8.37
C ILE A 17 28.19 -10.90 -8.84
N SER A 18 28.15 -9.85 -9.66
CA SER A 18 29.37 -9.17 -10.12
C SER A 18 30.09 -8.38 -9.02
N GLY A 19 29.44 -8.14 -7.87
CA GLY A 19 29.98 -7.31 -6.78
C GLY A 19 29.98 -5.81 -7.10
N ASP A 20 29.35 -5.42 -8.21
CA ASP A 20 29.26 -4.03 -8.65
C ASP A 20 28.06 -3.37 -7.97
N GLN A 21 28.33 -2.67 -6.87
CA GLN A 21 27.30 -2.02 -6.07
C GLN A 21 26.58 -0.92 -6.85
N GLU A 22 27.28 -0.13 -7.65
CA GLU A 22 26.69 0.96 -8.42
C GLU A 22 25.70 0.44 -9.44
N LYS A 23 26.08 -0.62 -10.16
CA LYS A 23 25.18 -1.30 -11.11
C LYS A 23 23.96 -1.89 -10.41
N PHE A 24 24.15 -2.51 -9.24
CA PHE A 24 23.03 -3.04 -8.46
C PHE A 24 22.05 -1.92 -8.08
N TYR A 25 22.55 -0.80 -7.59
CA TYR A 25 21.72 0.35 -7.23
C TYR A 25 21.00 0.93 -8.44
N ALA A 26 21.68 1.08 -9.57
CA ALA A 26 21.07 1.61 -10.79
C ALA A 26 19.88 0.76 -11.27
N GLU A 27 20.03 -0.57 -11.29
CA GLU A 27 18.96 -1.49 -11.69
C GLU A 27 17.77 -1.48 -10.70
N GLU A 28 18.05 -1.48 -9.40
CA GLU A 28 17.01 -1.43 -8.36
C GLU A 28 16.23 -0.11 -8.37
N ILE A 29 16.93 1.01 -8.52
CA ILE A 29 16.33 2.36 -8.60
C ILE A 29 15.45 2.46 -9.84
N PHE A 30 15.94 2.03 -11.01
CA PHE A 30 15.18 2.03 -12.25
C PHE A 30 13.89 1.19 -12.15
N ALA A 31 13.98 -0.01 -11.57
CA ALA A 31 12.81 -0.87 -11.38
C ALA A 31 11.78 -0.22 -10.43
N ARG A 32 12.22 0.41 -9.35
CA ARG A 32 11.34 1.10 -8.39
C ARG A 32 10.66 2.32 -9.00
N GLU A 33 11.38 3.12 -9.77
CA GLU A 33 10.82 4.30 -10.45
C GLU A 33 9.70 3.90 -11.40
N ASN A 34 9.96 2.91 -12.28
CA ASN A 34 8.96 2.40 -13.21
C ASN A 34 7.74 1.78 -12.51
N ALA A 35 7.96 1.10 -11.39
CA ALA A 35 6.89 0.53 -10.57
C ALA A 35 6.17 1.58 -9.68
N HIS A 36 6.63 2.84 -9.69
CA HIS A 36 6.17 3.91 -8.81
C HIS A 36 6.22 3.47 -7.33
N LEU A 37 7.33 2.89 -6.92
CA LEU A 37 7.60 2.46 -5.54
C LEU A 37 8.50 3.49 -4.83
N PRO A 38 8.54 3.50 -3.49
CA PRO A 38 9.46 4.34 -2.74
C PRO A 38 10.92 4.11 -3.20
N PRO A 39 11.72 5.18 -3.33
CA PRO A 39 11.45 6.56 -2.84
C PRO A 39 10.69 7.48 -3.82
N PHE A 40 10.24 6.98 -4.97
CA PHE A 40 9.58 7.78 -6.02
C PHE A 40 8.08 8.01 -5.78
N SER A 41 7.52 7.27 -4.84
CA SER A 41 6.16 7.43 -4.34
C SER A 41 6.16 7.30 -2.82
N ARG A 42 5.01 7.56 -2.20
CA ARG A 42 4.72 7.23 -0.81
C ARG A 42 3.80 6.03 -0.76
N LEU A 43 4.00 5.18 0.24
CA LEU A 43 3.10 4.07 0.51
C LEU A 43 2.55 4.18 1.93
N ALA A 44 1.26 3.93 2.09
CA ALA A 44 0.67 3.73 3.40
C ALA A 44 -0.18 2.46 3.40
N ALA A 45 -0.10 1.69 4.47
CA ALA A 45 -0.98 0.56 4.69
C ALA A 45 -2.02 0.90 5.74
N ILE A 46 -3.23 0.37 5.55
CA ILE A 46 -4.27 0.40 6.58
C ILE A 46 -4.66 -1.04 6.83
N VAL A 47 -4.46 -1.49 8.07
CA VAL A 47 -4.80 -2.84 8.49
C VAL A 47 -6.06 -2.78 9.33
N VAL A 48 -7.14 -3.31 8.78
CA VAL A 48 -8.39 -3.55 9.50
C VAL A 48 -8.33 -4.94 10.11
N SER A 49 -8.58 -5.05 11.41
CA SER A 49 -8.62 -6.33 12.11
C SER A 49 -9.88 -6.49 12.95
N GLY A 50 -10.35 -7.73 13.09
CA GLY A 50 -11.51 -8.05 13.92
C GLY A 50 -11.58 -9.54 14.26
N THR A 51 -12.30 -9.89 15.33
CA THR A 51 -12.54 -11.30 15.70
C THR A 51 -13.59 -11.96 14.80
N ASP A 52 -14.50 -11.16 14.23
CA ASP A 52 -15.42 -11.60 13.19
C ASP A 52 -14.87 -11.20 11.81
N ARG A 53 -14.69 -12.20 10.94
CA ARG A 53 -14.11 -12.01 9.60
C ARG A 53 -14.98 -11.09 8.74
N ALA A 54 -16.29 -11.34 8.71
CA ALA A 54 -17.22 -10.63 7.86
C ALA A 54 -17.31 -9.14 8.23
N ALA A 55 -17.34 -8.83 9.53
CA ALA A 55 -17.35 -7.46 10.04
C ALA A 55 -16.04 -6.72 9.70
N ALA A 56 -14.88 -7.38 9.84
CA ALA A 56 -13.59 -6.79 9.48
C ALA A 56 -13.49 -6.50 7.97
N GLU A 57 -13.93 -7.44 7.14
CA GLU A 57 -13.96 -7.27 5.68
C GLU A 57 -14.92 -6.16 5.26
N ALA A 58 -16.14 -6.15 5.82
CA ALA A 58 -17.15 -5.14 5.52
C ALA A 58 -16.66 -3.74 5.89
N HIS A 59 -16.00 -3.58 7.03
CA HIS A 59 -15.39 -2.32 7.45
C HIS A 59 -14.27 -1.88 6.50
N ALA A 60 -13.38 -2.81 6.09
CA ALA A 60 -12.33 -2.52 5.13
C ALA A 60 -12.87 -2.09 3.76
N ARG A 61 -13.90 -2.76 3.26
CA ARG A 61 -14.59 -2.40 2.02
C ARG A 61 -15.27 -1.02 2.11
N ALA A 62 -15.84 -0.71 3.28
CA ALA A 62 -16.45 0.59 3.52
C ALA A 62 -15.42 1.73 3.56
N LEU A 63 -14.21 1.50 4.09
CA LEU A 63 -13.12 2.47 4.02
C LEU A 63 -12.68 2.73 2.58
N VAL A 64 -12.57 1.70 1.73
CA VAL A 64 -12.24 1.90 0.30
C VAL A 64 -13.31 2.73 -0.40
N ARG A 65 -14.61 2.44 -0.18
CA ARG A 65 -15.70 3.24 -0.75
C ARG A 65 -15.63 4.70 -0.29
N ALA A 66 -15.43 4.92 1.01
CA ALA A 66 -15.29 6.27 1.56
C ALA A 66 -14.13 7.04 0.91
N ALA A 67 -13.04 6.35 0.54
CA ALA A 67 -11.91 6.96 -0.16
C ALA A 67 -12.28 7.46 -1.56
N TRP A 68 -13.04 6.68 -2.31
CA TRP A 68 -13.47 7.01 -3.68
C TRP A 68 -14.58 8.06 -3.72
N GLU A 69 -15.35 8.18 -2.65
CA GLU A 69 -16.42 9.17 -2.49
C GLU A 69 -15.90 10.51 -1.93
N LEU A 70 -14.60 10.62 -1.61
CA LEU A 70 -14.03 11.88 -1.14
C LEU A 70 -14.15 12.96 -2.22
N PRO A 71 -14.55 14.19 -1.84
CA PRO A 71 -14.55 15.31 -2.77
C PRO A 71 -13.12 15.67 -3.18
N THR A 72 -12.98 16.29 -4.35
CA THR A 72 -11.71 16.83 -4.82
C THR A 72 -11.13 17.82 -3.80
N ASP A 73 -9.89 17.59 -3.38
CA ASP A 73 -9.14 18.44 -2.45
C ASP A 73 -7.89 18.96 -3.17
N SER A 74 -7.48 20.20 -2.91
CA SER A 74 -6.27 20.75 -3.51
C SER A 74 -4.99 20.06 -3.02
N ARG A 75 -5.05 19.34 -1.90
CA ARG A 75 -3.91 18.65 -1.27
C ARG A 75 -3.74 17.21 -1.76
N PHE A 76 -4.80 16.60 -2.29
CA PHE A 76 -4.77 15.24 -2.83
C PHE A 76 -5.90 15.00 -3.84
N ARG A 77 -5.61 14.20 -4.87
CA ARG A 77 -6.62 13.64 -5.79
C ARG A 77 -6.61 12.13 -5.66
N VAL A 78 -7.79 11.51 -5.65
CA VAL A 78 -7.93 10.04 -5.57
C VAL A 78 -8.30 9.52 -6.95
N ALA A 79 -7.59 8.50 -7.41
CA ALA A 79 -7.89 7.85 -8.68
C ALA A 79 -9.29 7.21 -8.63
N PRO A 80 -10.08 7.31 -9.71
CA PRO A 80 -11.41 6.73 -9.76
C PRO A 80 -11.38 5.19 -9.68
N ALA A 81 -12.40 4.60 -9.08
CA ALA A 81 -12.56 3.16 -9.00
C ALA A 81 -12.60 2.52 -10.40
N GLY A 82 -11.66 1.62 -10.70
CA GLY A 82 -11.58 0.92 -11.99
C GLY A 82 -11.09 1.76 -13.16
N GLY A 83 -10.69 3.02 -12.94
CA GLY A 83 -10.04 3.85 -13.96
C GLY A 83 -8.53 3.63 -14.05
N LEU A 84 -7.93 4.14 -15.13
CA LEU A 84 -6.48 4.25 -15.23
C LEU A 84 -6.03 5.46 -14.40
N PRO A 85 -5.19 5.27 -13.37
CA PRO A 85 -4.77 6.37 -12.51
C PRO A 85 -3.80 7.30 -13.25
N GLU A 86 -3.95 8.60 -13.00
CA GLU A 86 -3.00 9.62 -13.46
C GLU A 86 -1.80 9.73 -12.49
N ALA A 87 -0.72 10.38 -12.95
CA ALA A 87 0.55 10.43 -12.22
C ALA A 87 0.46 11.16 -10.87
N ASP A 88 -0.46 12.10 -10.72
CA ASP A 88 -0.67 12.91 -9.51
C ASP A 88 -1.86 12.43 -8.64
N GLU A 89 -2.32 11.20 -8.86
CA GLU A 89 -3.43 10.60 -8.13
C GLU A 89 -2.99 9.57 -7.08
N ILE A 90 -3.70 9.57 -5.96
CA ILE A 90 -3.64 8.54 -4.93
C ILE A 90 -4.43 7.32 -5.41
N ILE A 91 -3.79 6.16 -5.34
CA ILE A 91 -4.37 4.88 -5.70
C ILE A 91 -4.63 4.10 -4.41
N VAL A 92 -5.87 3.65 -4.24
CA VAL A 92 -6.28 2.77 -3.14
C VAL A 92 -6.46 1.36 -3.68
N LEU A 93 -5.63 0.44 -3.19
CA LEU A 93 -5.64 -0.98 -3.55
C LEU A 93 -6.24 -1.82 -2.42
N GLY A 94 -7.00 -2.84 -2.81
CA GLY A 94 -7.69 -3.73 -1.88
C GLY A 94 -9.16 -3.35 -1.64
N PRO A 95 -9.77 -3.79 -0.52
CA PRO A 95 -9.11 -4.54 0.55
C PRO A 95 -8.77 -5.97 0.12
N ALA A 96 -7.68 -6.51 0.66
CA ALA A 96 -7.30 -7.92 0.51
C ALA A 96 -6.95 -8.51 1.88
N GLU A 97 -6.91 -9.84 2.01
CA GLU A 97 -6.35 -10.45 3.22
C GLU A 97 -4.90 -9.97 3.42
N ALA A 98 -4.53 -9.66 4.66
CA ALA A 98 -3.14 -9.36 4.98
C ALA A 98 -2.27 -10.62 4.76
N PRO A 99 -0.96 -10.49 4.45
CA PRO A 99 -0.07 -11.65 4.21
C PRO A 99 -0.14 -12.71 5.31
N ILE A 100 -0.30 -12.26 6.56
CA ILE A 100 -0.74 -13.11 7.67
C ILE A 100 -2.21 -12.81 7.94
N ALA A 101 -3.09 -13.65 7.40
CA ALA A 101 -4.54 -13.46 7.41
C ALA A 101 -5.16 -13.43 8.82
N MET A 102 -4.53 -14.07 9.81
CA MET A 102 -5.00 -14.09 11.19
C MET A 102 -3.85 -13.99 12.19
N VAL A 103 -3.99 -13.10 13.19
CA VAL A 103 -3.05 -12.96 14.30
C VAL A 103 -3.83 -12.92 15.60
N ARG A 104 -3.52 -13.82 16.55
CA ARG A 104 -4.16 -13.89 17.87
C ARG A 104 -5.70 -13.93 17.78
N GLY A 105 -6.24 -14.75 16.88
CA GLY A 105 -7.68 -14.90 16.67
C GLY A 105 -8.37 -13.71 15.98
N ARG A 106 -7.60 -12.77 15.41
CA ARG A 106 -8.13 -11.61 14.68
C ARG A 106 -7.84 -11.75 13.19
N HIS A 107 -8.88 -11.77 12.38
CA HIS A 107 -8.80 -11.68 10.92
C HIS A 107 -8.28 -10.31 10.51
N ARG A 108 -7.43 -10.25 9.48
CA ARG A 108 -6.74 -9.03 9.05
C ARG A 108 -6.96 -8.79 7.56
N PHE A 109 -7.44 -7.59 7.24
CA PHE A 109 -7.58 -7.08 5.89
C PHE A 109 -6.70 -5.85 5.73
N ARG A 110 -6.01 -5.74 4.60
CA ARG A 110 -5.14 -4.61 4.30
C ARG A 110 -5.68 -3.84 3.10
N LEU A 111 -5.62 -2.52 3.23
CA LEU A 111 -5.68 -1.57 2.13
C LEU A 111 -4.25 -1.05 1.92
N LEU A 112 -3.85 -0.90 0.67
CA LEU A 112 -2.58 -0.26 0.31
C LEU A 112 -2.88 1.03 -0.42
N VAL A 113 -2.32 2.13 0.10
CA VAL A 113 -2.41 3.46 -0.48
C VAL A 113 -1.08 3.75 -1.14
N ARG A 114 -1.09 4.00 -2.45
CA ARG A 114 0.06 4.51 -3.20
C ARG A 114 -0.22 5.95 -3.59
N ALA A 115 0.67 6.85 -3.18
CA ALA A 115 0.50 8.27 -3.42
C ALA A 115 1.74 8.86 -4.12
N PRO A 116 1.57 9.83 -5.04
CA PRO A 116 2.69 10.58 -5.57
C PRO A 116 3.35 11.39 -4.45
N ARG A 117 4.63 11.73 -4.61
CA ARG A 117 5.37 12.50 -3.58
C ARG A 117 4.77 13.88 -3.31
N SER A 118 4.10 14.45 -4.29
CA SER A 118 3.42 15.75 -4.21
C SER A 118 2.13 15.71 -3.36
N ALA A 119 1.51 14.53 -3.19
CA ALA A 119 0.25 14.42 -2.46
C ALA A 119 0.47 14.45 -0.94
N ASP A 120 -0.45 15.13 -0.24
CA ASP A 120 -0.58 15.05 1.21
C ASP A 120 -1.31 13.76 1.60
N VAL A 121 -0.54 12.66 1.66
CA VAL A 121 -1.05 11.34 2.07
C VAL A 121 -1.68 11.37 3.46
N GLN A 122 -1.20 12.22 4.37
CA GLN A 122 -1.75 12.29 5.72
C GLN A 122 -3.12 12.98 5.74
N ALA A 123 -3.29 14.07 4.97
CA ALA A 123 -4.58 14.70 4.79
C ALA A 123 -5.60 13.74 4.18
N PHE A 124 -5.19 12.99 3.15
CA PHE A 124 -6.01 11.95 2.55
C PHE A 124 -6.44 10.88 3.56
N LEU A 125 -5.48 10.29 4.30
CA LEU A 125 -5.77 9.24 5.28
C LEU A 125 -6.72 9.73 6.38
N ARG A 126 -6.54 10.97 6.86
CA ARG A 126 -7.46 11.58 7.84
C ARG A 126 -8.85 11.78 7.26
N ALA A 127 -8.97 12.30 6.04
CA ALA A 127 -10.25 12.51 5.38
C ALA A 127 -10.99 11.19 5.17
N MET A 128 -10.29 10.16 4.70
CA MET A 128 -10.85 8.83 4.46
C MET A 128 -11.35 8.17 5.76
N LEU A 129 -10.57 8.23 6.84
CA LEU A 129 -10.99 7.71 8.16
C LEU A 129 -12.14 8.53 8.78
N ALA A 130 -12.22 9.82 8.48
CA ALA A 130 -13.30 10.68 8.93
C ALA A 130 -14.63 10.36 8.23
N ALA A 131 -14.59 10.19 6.91
CA ALA A 131 -15.74 9.83 6.07
C ALA A 131 -16.17 8.37 6.22
N GLY A 132 -15.22 7.48 6.55
CA GLY A 132 -15.46 6.06 6.76
C GLY A 132 -16.26 5.72 8.03
N PRO A 133 -16.69 4.45 8.17
CA PRO A 133 -17.38 4.00 9.36
C PRO A 133 -16.47 4.10 10.58
N LYS A 134 -17.04 4.47 11.74
CA LYS A 134 -16.32 4.40 13.01
C LYS A 134 -16.05 2.96 13.41
N GLU A 135 -14.91 2.74 14.06
CA GLU A 135 -14.59 1.48 14.71
C GLU A 135 -15.69 1.13 15.73
N ARG A 136 -16.18 -0.12 15.68
CA ARG A 136 -17.23 -0.61 16.57
C ARG A 136 -16.93 -2.04 17.00
N GLY A 137 -17.34 -2.39 18.22
CA GLY A 137 -17.11 -3.71 18.80
C GLY A 137 -15.63 -4.07 18.78
N ASN A 138 -15.30 -5.19 18.13
CA ASN A 138 -13.94 -5.71 18.03
C ASN A 138 -13.19 -5.31 16.75
N VAL A 139 -13.76 -4.48 15.88
CA VAL A 139 -13.09 -4.01 14.66
C VAL A 139 -12.16 -2.84 14.98
N ARG A 140 -10.93 -2.87 14.48
CA ARG A 140 -9.90 -1.83 14.62
C ARG A 140 -9.20 -1.59 13.30
N ALA A 141 -8.89 -0.34 12.97
CA ALA A 141 -8.13 0.09 11.80
C ALA A 141 -6.82 0.75 12.27
N GLN A 142 -5.68 0.20 11.83
CA GLN A 142 -4.36 0.75 12.12
C GLN A 142 -3.75 1.29 10.83
N VAL A 143 -3.19 2.50 10.90
CA VAL A 143 -2.47 3.12 9.78
C VAL A 143 -0.97 2.97 10.00
N ASP A 144 -0.26 2.61 8.93
CA ASP A 144 1.19 2.55 8.87
C ASP A 144 1.66 3.32 7.65
N VAL A 145 2.40 4.41 7.85
CA VAL A 145 2.86 5.31 6.78
C VAL A 145 4.33 5.04 6.52
N ASP A 146 4.68 4.88 5.24
CA ASP A 146 6.00 4.50 4.75
C ASP A 146 6.56 3.25 5.48
N PRO A 147 5.81 2.13 5.48
CA PRO A 147 6.24 0.95 6.19
C PRO A 147 7.50 0.35 5.56
N MET A 148 8.47 0.00 6.42
CA MET A 148 9.70 -0.69 6.01
C MET A 148 9.44 -2.09 5.45
N SER A 149 8.30 -2.69 5.80
CA SER A 149 7.88 -4.01 5.33
C SER A 149 6.36 -4.07 5.21
N PHE A 150 5.90 -4.71 4.13
CA PHE A 150 4.50 -5.07 3.94
C PHE A 150 4.25 -6.54 4.29
N LEU A 151 5.05 -7.17 5.13
CA LEU A 151 4.71 -8.49 5.70
C LEU A 151 3.67 -8.36 6.83
#